data_AF-A0A2S9XCD7-F1
#
_entry.id   AF-A0A2S9XCD7-F1
#
_cell.length_a   1.000
_cell.length_b   1.000
_cell.length_c   1.000
_cell.angle_alpha   90.00
_cell.angle_beta   90.00
_cell.angle_gamma   90.00
#
_symmetry.space_group_name_H-M   'P 1'
#
loop_
_entity.id
_entity.type
_entity.pdbx_description
1 polymer ?
#
loop_
_entity_poly.entity_id
_entity_poly.type
_entity_poly.pdbx_seq_one_letter_code
_entity_poly.pdbx_strand_id
1 'polypeptide(L)'
;MRWELFNRVRIKVVGVRELDPQRDAAKYAEQLLSLHPRLFTRLEGGAESVAARMAARTIAVDHLSEVCALPEAIEALERSLSVATKSPGERLVRVAALAYLVCERDLIRDDLPAGYGLIDDCIALRGARLATPSVAEPDHLHEDLLEIRYLSVAVPDEVLAATEDALVHAADLALRASALPNHVVEAAIRELVSNPPREFSAIRTVLPESGSMAPRPATRSEPRELATLAPQGGEPGSSQPLPSPLTLAPGELVELDKDAMLFAFPDGTKLRRTHDGALSFE
;
A
#
# COMPACT_ATOMS: atom_id res chain seq x y z
N MET A 1 -12.73 7.63 28.30
CA MET A 1 -11.57 8.49 28.01
C MET A 1 -11.46 8.64 26.51
N ARG A 2 -11.63 9.83 25.92
CA ARG A 2 -11.24 10.05 24.52
C ARG A 2 -9.73 10.15 24.47
N TRP A 3 -9.07 9.30 23.69
CA TRP A 3 -7.63 9.34 23.58
C TRP A 3 -7.19 10.51 22.70
N GLU A 4 -6.07 11.14 23.03
CA GLU A 4 -5.53 12.28 22.28
C GLU A 4 -5.24 11.92 20.83
N LEU A 5 -4.69 10.72 20.59
CA LEU A 5 -4.50 10.15 19.26
C LEU A 5 -5.79 10.19 18.41
N PHE A 6 -6.93 9.73 18.93
CA PHE A 6 -8.19 9.75 18.17
C PHE A 6 -8.67 11.15 17.84
N ASN A 7 -8.45 12.12 18.73
CA ASN A 7 -8.78 13.51 18.44
C ASN A 7 -7.91 14.03 17.28
N ARG A 8 -6.61 13.71 17.28
CA ARG A 8 -5.70 14.09 16.19
C ARG A 8 -6.09 13.44 14.86
N VAL A 9 -6.36 12.13 14.87
CA VAL A 9 -6.84 11.38 13.69
C VAL A 9 -8.13 12.00 13.16
N ARG A 10 -9.10 12.27 14.04
CA ARG A 10 -10.38 12.89 13.66
C ARG A 10 -10.20 14.28 13.05
N ILE A 11 -9.25 15.07 13.55
CA ILE A 11 -8.93 16.40 12.98
C ILE A 11 -8.36 16.24 11.56
N LYS A 12 -7.42 15.30 11.34
CA LYS A 12 -6.88 15.01 9.99
C LYS A 12 -7.99 14.69 9.00
N VAL A 13 -8.89 13.77 9.35
CA VAL A 13 -9.94 13.32 8.43
C VAL A 13 -11.15 14.25 8.32
N VAL A 14 -11.15 15.43 8.96
CA VAL A 14 -12.19 16.45 8.70
C VAL A 14 -12.15 16.88 7.24
N GLY A 15 -10.95 17.06 6.66
CA GLY A 15 -10.78 17.49 5.27
C GLY A 15 -11.34 16.49 4.25
N VAL A 16 -11.39 15.20 4.61
CA VAL A 16 -11.97 14.15 3.77
C VAL A 16 -13.46 14.39 3.49
N ARG A 17 -14.20 15.01 4.42
CA ARG A 17 -15.64 15.27 4.26
C ARG A 17 -15.96 16.28 3.18
N GLU A 18 -14.99 17.06 2.74
CA GLU A 18 -15.15 18.05 1.67
C GLU A 18 -14.92 17.45 0.29
N LEU A 19 -14.33 16.23 0.22
CA LEU A 19 -14.10 15.52 -1.02
C LEU A 19 -15.41 14.96 -1.58
N ASP A 20 -15.55 15.08 -2.90
CA ASP A 20 -16.60 14.47 -3.68
C ASP A 20 -15.94 13.61 -4.76
N PRO A 21 -16.10 12.26 -4.71
CA PRO A 21 -15.43 11.36 -5.64
C PRO A 21 -15.71 11.68 -7.12
N GLN A 22 -16.91 12.17 -7.46
CA GLN A 22 -17.24 12.47 -8.85
C GLN A 22 -16.66 13.78 -9.34
N ARG A 23 -16.70 14.82 -8.49
CA ARG A 23 -16.17 16.15 -8.77
C ARG A 23 -14.65 16.15 -8.81
N ASP A 24 -14.02 15.49 -7.83
CA ASP A 24 -12.58 15.61 -7.58
C ASP A 24 -11.76 14.57 -8.36
N ALA A 25 -12.41 13.51 -8.89
CA ALA A 25 -11.74 12.46 -9.67
C ALA A 25 -10.99 12.98 -10.90
N ALA A 26 -11.43 14.07 -11.55
CA ALA A 26 -10.69 14.61 -12.69
C ALA A 26 -9.28 15.07 -12.29
N LYS A 27 -9.16 15.78 -11.17
CA LYS A 27 -7.88 16.29 -10.64
C LYS A 27 -7.00 15.17 -10.09
N TYR A 28 -7.61 14.14 -9.49
CA TYR A 28 -6.90 12.94 -9.08
C TYR A 28 -6.38 12.18 -10.31
N ALA A 29 -7.21 11.97 -11.34
CA ALA A 29 -6.84 11.26 -12.55
C ALA A 29 -5.66 11.91 -13.29
N GLU A 30 -5.62 13.25 -13.34
CA GLU A 30 -4.47 13.99 -13.88
C GLU A 30 -3.18 13.69 -13.11
N GLN A 31 -3.25 13.59 -11.78
CA GLN A 31 -2.09 13.19 -10.97
C GLN A 31 -1.68 11.75 -11.26
N LEU A 32 -2.65 10.83 -11.36
CA LEU A 32 -2.39 9.43 -11.68
C LEU A 32 -1.69 9.28 -13.04
N LEU A 33 -2.17 9.98 -14.08
CA LEU A 33 -1.54 9.96 -15.41
C LEU A 33 -0.13 10.55 -15.40
N SER A 34 0.10 11.61 -14.62
CA SER A 34 1.38 12.31 -14.52
C SER A 34 2.43 11.51 -13.73
N LEU A 35 2.02 10.95 -12.59
CA LEU A 35 2.90 10.23 -11.68
C LEU A 35 3.11 8.78 -12.09
N HIS A 36 2.12 8.17 -12.75
CA HIS A 36 2.09 6.74 -13.10
C HIS A 36 1.91 6.49 -14.59
N PRO A 37 2.72 7.09 -15.49
CA PRO A 37 2.54 6.88 -16.93
C PRO A 37 2.72 5.41 -17.33
N ARG A 38 3.53 4.65 -16.58
CA ARG A 38 3.79 3.22 -16.79
C ARG A 38 2.53 2.37 -16.71
N LEU A 39 1.63 2.71 -15.79
CA LEU A 39 0.35 2.02 -15.59
C LEU A 39 -0.45 1.95 -16.89
N PHE A 40 -0.34 2.94 -17.76
CA PHE A 40 -1.14 3.05 -18.98
C PHE A 40 -0.39 2.69 -20.27
N THR A 41 0.87 2.25 -20.19
CA THR A 41 1.75 2.06 -21.37
C THR A 41 1.26 1.01 -22.36
N ARG A 42 0.48 0.04 -21.90
CA ARG A 42 -0.05 -1.06 -22.74
C ARG A 42 -1.30 -0.67 -23.52
N LEU A 43 -1.95 0.43 -23.15
CA LEU A 43 -3.08 0.94 -23.91
C LEU A 43 -2.62 1.56 -25.23
N GLU A 44 -3.44 1.45 -26.27
CA GLU A 44 -3.16 2.11 -27.55
C GLU A 44 -3.09 3.64 -27.35
N GLY A 45 -1.93 4.23 -27.63
CA GLY A 45 -1.64 5.64 -27.37
C GLY A 45 -1.14 5.96 -25.96
N GLY A 46 -0.95 4.96 -25.10
CA GLY A 46 -0.36 5.10 -23.76
C GLY A 46 -1.17 6.01 -22.83
N ALA A 47 -0.47 6.69 -21.90
CA ALA A 47 -1.06 7.61 -20.92
C ALA A 47 -1.79 8.82 -21.56
N GLU A 48 -1.45 9.19 -22.80
CA GLU A 48 -2.09 10.32 -23.49
C GLU A 48 -3.44 9.94 -24.15
N SER A 49 -3.72 8.65 -24.26
CA SER A 49 -4.91 8.13 -24.94
C SER A 49 -6.21 8.52 -24.22
N VAL A 50 -7.32 8.55 -24.96
CA VAL A 50 -8.66 8.72 -24.37
C VAL A 50 -8.98 7.56 -23.42
N ALA A 51 -8.58 6.34 -23.79
CA ALA A 51 -8.72 5.13 -22.97
C ALA A 51 -8.02 5.28 -21.61
N ALA A 52 -6.78 5.75 -21.59
CA ALA A 52 -6.04 6.00 -20.34
C ALA A 52 -6.72 7.05 -19.46
N ARG A 53 -7.22 8.15 -20.05
CA ARG A 53 -7.95 9.19 -19.28
C ARG A 53 -9.24 8.65 -18.67
N MET A 54 -9.97 7.81 -19.41
CA MET A 54 -11.18 7.15 -18.90
C MET A 54 -10.84 6.19 -17.76
N ALA A 55 -9.85 5.32 -17.95
CA ALA A 55 -9.39 4.38 -16.92
C ALA A 55 -8.90 5.11 -15.67
N ALA A 56 -8.05 6.14 -15.84
CA ALA A 56 -7.56 6.95 -14.73
C ALA A 56 -8.69 7.63 -13.95
N ARG A 57 -9.73 8.12 -14.64
CA ARG A 57 -10.92 8.67 -13.97
C ARG A 57 -11.69 7.61 -13.19
N THR A 58 -11.83 6.40 -13.73
CA THR A 58 -12.49 5.29 -13.01
C THR A 58 -11.71 4.92 -11.75
N ILE A 59 -10.40 4.73 -11.85
CA ILE A 59 -9.51 4.45 -10.70
C ILE A 59 -9.63 5.57 -9.67
N ALA A 60 -9.58 6.83 -10.11
CA ALA A 60 -9.70 7.99 -9.24
C ALA A 60 -11.04 8.04 -8.47
N VAL A 61 -12.16 7.70 -9.11
CA VAL A 61 -13.47 7.64 -8.44
C VAL A 61 -13.47 6.57 -7.36
N ASP A 62 -12.96 5.37 -7.66
CA ASP A 62 -12.93 4.25 -6.71
C ASP A 62 -12.05 4.61 -5.51
N HIS A 63 -10.82 5.06 -5.79
CA HIS A 63 -9.85 5.46 -4.78
C HIS A 63 -10.36 6.60 -3.88
N LEU A 64 -11.03 7.60 -4.47
CA LEU A 64 -11.65 8.68 -3.68
C LEU A 64 -12.82 8.19 -2.84
N SER A 65 -13.56 7.19 -3.31
CA SER A 65 -14.64 6.58 -2.51
C SER A 65 -14.07 5.88 -1.28
N GLU A 66 -12.94 5.18 -1.43
CA GLU A 66 -12.19 4.59 -0.31
C GLU A 66 -11.66 5.65 0.66
N VAL A 67 -11.06 6.71 0.14
CA VAL A 67 -10.59 7.85 0.97
C VAL A 67 -11.77 8.46 1.73
N CYS A 68 -12.92 8.68 1.09
CA CYS A 68 -14.13 9.18 1.73
C CYS A 68 -14.70 8.24 2.81
N ALA A 69 -14.40 6.94 2.74
CA ALA A 69 -14.78 5.95 3.75
C ALA A 69 -13.82 5.88 4.95
N LEU A 70 -12.66 6.56 4.91
CA LEU A 70 -11.69 6.58 6.02
C LEU A 70 -12.30 6.92 7.39
N PRO A 71 -13.20 7.92 7.55
CA PRO A 71 -13.80 8.20 8.84
C PRO A 71 -14.55 6.99 9.42
N GLU A 72 -15.27 6.25 8.59
CA GLU A 72 -16.00 5.05 9.02
C GLU A 72 -15.04 3.90 9.37
N ALA A 73 -13.99 3.71 8.57
CA ALA A 73 -12.93 2.73 8.83
C ALA A 73 -12.21 3.01 10.16
N ILE A 74 -11.90 4.27 10.44
CA ILE A 74 -11.29 4.72 11.71
C ILE A 74 -12.23 4.44 12.88
N GLU A 75 -13.53 4.75 12.75
CA GLU A 75 -14.52 4.48 13.79
C GLU A 75 -14.73 2.98 14.03
N ALA A 76 -14.71 2.18 12.97
CA ALA A 76 -14.73 0.71 13.09
C ALA A 76 -13.49 0.22 13.83
N LEU A 77 -12.31 0.73 13.49
CA LEU A 77 -11.06 0.37 14.15
C LEU A 77 -11.04 0.79 15.62
N GLU A 78 -11.48 2.01 15.96
CA GLU A 78 -11.64 2.50 17.34
C GLU A 78 -12.58 1.59 18.14
N ARG A 79 -13.78 1.30 17.62
CA ARG A 79 -14.73 0.38 18.27
C ARG A 79 -14.11 -0.99 18.51
N SER A 80 -13.34 -1.48 17.55
CA SER A 80 -12.69 -2.78 17.65
C SER A 80 -11.66 -2.85 18.79
N LEU A 81 -11.00 -1.74 19.14
CA LEU A 81 -10.03 -1.70 20.24
C LEU A 81 -10.67 -1.93 21.62
N SER A 82 -11.99 -1.74 21.73
CA SER A 82 -12.76 -1.99 22.95
C SER A 82 -13.25 -3.44 23.09
N VAL A 83 -13.01 -4.30 22.09
CA VAL A 83 -13.44 -5.70 22.11
C VAL A 83 -12.57 -6.51 23.07
N ALA A 84 -13.18 -7.08 24.11
CA ALA A 84 -12.49 -7.77 25.20
C ALA A 84 -11.70 -9.02 24.77
N THR A 85 -12.10 -9.67 23.67
CA THR A 85 -11.42 -10.87 23.15
C THR A 85 -10.15 -10.57 22.36
N LYS A 86 -9.86 -9.28 22.09
CA LYS A 86 -8.73 -8.86 21.28
C LYS A 86 -7.45 -8.84 22.13
N SER A 87 -6.45 -9.59 21.70
CA SER A 87 -5.15 -9.66 22.37
C SER A 87 -4.47 -8.28 22.40
N PRO A 88 -3.57 -8.03 23.38
CA PRO A 88 -2.78 -6.80 23.39
C PRO A 88 -1.97 -6.59 22.10
N GLY A 89 -1.44 -7.66 21.49
CA GLY A 89 -0.67 -7.56 20.24
C GLY A 89 -1.52 -7.07 19.07
N GLU A 90 -2.74 -7.60 18.91
CA GLU A 90 -3.67 -7.12 17.89
C GLU A 90 -4.08 -5.66 18.12
N ARG A 91 -4.34 -5.29 19.38
CA ARG A 91 -4.63 -3.89 19.72
C ARG A 91 -3.44 -2.97 19.42
N LEU A 92 -2.22 -3.42 19.67
CA LEU A 92 -1.01 -2.66 19.36
C LEU A 92 -0.90 -2.34 17.86
N VAL A 93 -1.10 -3.31 16.99
CA VAL A 93 -1.02 -3.09 15.53
C VAL A 93 -2.09 -2.11 15.05
N ARG A 94 -3.33 -2.25 15.54
CA ARG A 94 -4.43 -1.33 15.19
C ARG A 94 -4.17 0.10 15.70
N VAL A 95 -3.59 0.25 16.88
CA VAL A 95 -3.15 1.55 17.41
C VAL A 95 -1.98 2.11 16.61
N ALA A 96 -1.03 1.28 16.19
CA ALA A 96 0.10 1.70 15.37
C ALA A 96 -0.36 2.25 14.01
N ALA A 97 -1.36 1.63 13.37
CA ALA A 97 -1.95 2.15 12.15
C ALA A 97 -2.64 3.51 12.35
N LEU A 98 -3.37 3.69 13.46
CA LEU A 98 -3.94 5.00 13.79
C LEU A 98 -2.86 6.05 14.08
N ALA A 99 -1.74 5.64 14.67
CA ALA A 99 -0.60 6.51 14.93
C ALA A 99 0.11 6.91 13.62
N TYR A 100 0.14 6.01 12.62
CA TYR A 100 0.63 6.32 11.27
C TYR A 100 -0.17 7.44 10.63
N LEU A 101 -1.50 7.39 10.69
CA LEU A 101 -2.36 8.43 10.12
C LEU A 101 -2.04 9.85 10.62
N VAL A 102 -1.47 10.05 11.80
CA VAL A 102 -1.17 11.40 12.34
C VAL A 102 0.31 11.74 12.31
N CYS A 103 1.11 10.95 11.59
CA CYS A 103 2.53 11.18 11.42
C CYS A 103 2.73 12.43 10.53
N GLU A 104 3.80 13.20 10.77
CA GLU A 104 4.07 14.42 9.99
C GLU A 104 4.74 14.09 8.64
N ARG A 105 5.32 12.89 8.55
CA ARG A 105 5.98 12.35 7.35
C ARG A 105 5.38 11.00 6.99
N ASP A 106 4.30 11.07 6.25
CA ASP A 106 3.64 9.90 5.67
C ASP A 106 4.39 9.43 4.41
N LEU A 107 4.15 8.20 3.98
CA LEU A 107 4.78 7.62 2.80
C LEU A 107 4.37 8.39 1.53
N ILE A 108 3.12 8.83 1.49
CA ILE A 108 2.60 9.75 0.50
C ILE A 108 2.22 11.04 1.23
N ARG A 109 2.55 12.20 0.64
CA ARG A 109 2.23 13.46 1.29
C ARG A 109 0.72 13.75 1.25
N ASP A 110 0.14 13.97 2.41
CA ASP A 110 -1.27 14.38 2.58
C ASP A 110 -1.69 15.62 1.78
N ASP A 111 -0.76 16.55 1.51
CA ASP A 111 -1.05 17.81 0.82
C ASP A 111 -1.20 17.66 -0.71
N LEU A 112 -1.13 16.43 -1.23
CA LEU A 112 -1.40 16.16 -2.62
C LEU A 112 -2.89 16.43 -2.95
N PRO A 113 -3.18 17.05 -4.11
CA PRO A 113 -4.53 17.51 -4.37
C PRO A 113 -5.58 16.41 -4.47
N ALA A 114 -6.84 16.77 -4.19
CA ALA A 114 -8.00 15.90 -4.38
C ALA A 114 -7.90 14.56 -3.60
N GLY A 115 -7.28 14.57 -2.41
CA GLY A 115 -7.23 13.39 -1.54
C GLY A 115 -6.27 12.29 -2.00
N TYR A 116 -5.49 12.51 -3.07
CA TYR A 116 -4.49 11.53 -3.55
C TYR A 116 -3.48 11.14 -2.46
N GLY A 117 -3.14 12.10 -1.60
CA GLY A 117 -2.21 11.91 -0.49
C GLY A 117 -2.67 10.94 0.60
N LEU A 118 -3.93 10.47 0.57
CA LEU A 118 -4.54 9.67 1.63
C LEU A 118 -4.70 8.18 1.27
N ILE A 119 -4.11 7.75 0.16
CA ILE A 119 -4.23 6.36 -0.31
C ILE A 119 -3.42 5.39 0.55
N ASP A 120 -2.25 5.81 0.98
CA ASP A 120 -1.43 5.07 1.92
C ASP A 120 -2.10 4.93 3.29
N ASP A 121 -2.87 5.93 3.76
CA ASP A 121 -3.73 5.77 4.94
C ASP A 121 -4.76 4.64 4.76
N CYS A 122 -5.40 4.55 3.60
CA CYS A 122 -6.34 3.47 3.28
C CYS A 122 -5.63 2.10 3.33
N ILE A 123 -4.45 2.02 2.71
CA ILE A 123 -3.62 0.80 2.70
C ILE A 123 -3.19 0.43 4.13
N ALA A 124 -2.76 1.40 4.94
CA ALA A 124 -2.29 1.16 6.31
C ALA A 124 -3.40 0.60 7.20
N LEU A 125 -4.62 1.14 7.12
CA LEU A 125 -5.77 0.63 7.89
C LEU A 125 -6.16 -0.79 7.47
N ARG A 126 -6.19 -1.08 6.17
CA ARG A 126 -6.46 -2.44 5.64
C ARG A 126 -5.34 -3.41 6.01
N GLY A 127 -4.08 -2.98 5.93
CA GLY A 127 -2.91 -3.73 6.37
C GLY A 127 -2.98 -4.13 7.83
N ALA A 128 -3.41 -3.22 8.70
CA ALA A 128 -3.61 -3.51 10.12
C ALA A 128 -4.72 -4.53 10.38
N ARG A 129 -5.79 -4.52 9.57
CA ARG A 129 -6.86 -5.53 9.62
C ARG A 129 -6.33 -6.89 9.17
N LEU A 130 -5.59 -6.95 8.05
CA LEU A 130 -4.95 -8.17 7.56
C LEU A 130 -3.96 -8.78 8.55
N ALA A 131 -3.16 -7.94 9.22
CA ALA A 131 -2.20 -8.36 10.24
C ALA A 131 -2.87 -8.85 11.54
N THR A 132 -4.15 -8.53 11.75
CA THR A 132 -4.90 -8.86 12.97
C THR A 132 -6.27 -9.47 12.65
N PRO A 133 -6.30 -10.61 11.92
CA PRO A 133 -7.53 -11.19 11.43
C PRO A 133 -8.39 -11.64 12.61
N SER A 134 -9.61 -11.15 12.67
CA SER A 134 -10.59 -11.59 13.66
C SER A 134 -11.20 -12.90 13.22
N VAL A 135 -11.30 -13.89 14.12
CA VAL A 135 -12.00 -15.16 13.85
C VAL A 135 -13.47 -14.94 13.45
N ALA A 136 -14.05 -13.79 13.81
CA ALA A 136 -15.44 -13.44 13.50
C ALA A 136 -15.66 -12.84 12.10
N GLU A 137 -14.61 -12.44 11.38
CA GLU A 137 -14.72 -11.74 10.10
C GLU A 137 -13.71 -12.27 9.05
N PRO A 138 -13.76 -13.56 8.69
CA PRO A 138 -12.81 -14.18 7.77
C PRO A 138 -12.90 -13.65 6.32
N ASP A 139 -14.06 -13.16 5.90
CA ASP A 139 -14.31 -12.72 4.52
C ASP A 139 -13.48 -11.47 4.13
N HIS A 140 -13.05 -10.68 5.12
CA HIS A 140 -12.28 -9.46 4.86
C HIS A 140 -10.84 -9.71 4.44
N LEU A 141 -10.27 -10.90 4.66
CA LEU A 141 -8.87 -11.15 4.30
C LEU A 141 -8.65 -11.06 2.78
N HIS A 142 -9.53 -11.69 2.01
CA HIS A 142 -9.41 -11.66 0.55
C HIS A 142 -9.73 -10.28 0.00
N GLU A 143 -10.78 -9.64 0.51
CA GLU A 143 -11.18 -8.29 0.14
C GLU A 143 -10.06 -7.27 0.43
N ASP A 144 -9.49 -7.27 1.64
CA ASP A 144 -8.42 -6.33 2.00
C ASP A 144 -7.16 -6.55 1.15
N LEU A 145 -6.83 -7.79 0.76
CA LEU A 145 -5.71 -8.07 -0.15
C LEU A 145 -5.96 -7.49 -1.55
N LEU A 146 -7.15 -7.73 -2.11
CA LEU A 146 -7.54 -7.19 -3.42
C LEU A 146 -7.51 -5.66 -3.41
N GLU A 147 -8.05 -5.04 -2.36
CA GLU A 147 -8.14 -3.59 -2.21
C GLU A 147 -6.76 -2.94 -2.01
N ILE A 148 -5.90 -3.52 -1.17
CA ILE A 148 -4.51 -3.04 -1.03
C ILE A 148 -3.80 -3.11 -2.38
N ARG A 149 -3.97 -4.22 -3.12
CA ARG A 149 -3.35 -4.36 -4.44
C ARG A 149 -3.89 -3.33 -5.42
N TYR A 150 -5.20 -3.09 -5.41
CA TYR A 150 -5.82 -2.08 -6.27
C TYR A 150 -5.36 -0.67 -5.92
N LEU A 151 -5.43 -0.26 -4.65
CA LEU A 151 -4.95 1.03 -4.17
C LEU A 151 -3.46 1.26 -4.49
N SER A 152 -2.65 0.19 -4.45
CA SER A 152 -1.22 0.26 -4.74
C SER A 152 -0.91 0.71 -6.18
N VAL A 153 -1.86 0.63 -7.13
CA VAL A 153 -1.64 1.16 -8.49
C VAL A 153 -1.47 2.67 -8.53
N ALA A 154 -1.89 3.38 -7.47
CA ALA A 154 -1.67 4.82 -7.32
C ALA A 154 -0.46 5.15 -6.43
N VAL A 155 0.22 4.17 -5.84
CA VAL A 155 1.36 4.41 -4.94
C VAL A 155 2.64 4.58 -5.77
N PRO A 156 3.39 5.70 -5.66
CA PRO A 156 4.62 5.92 -6.44
C PRO A 156 5.61 4.75 -6.35
N ASP A 157 6.22 4.39 -7.49
CA ASP A 157 7.16 3.25 -7.59
C ASP A 157 8.24 3.30 -6.50
N GLU A 158 8.69 4.50 -6.12
CA GLU A 158 9.78 4.72 -5.15
C GLU A 158 9.38 4.41 -3.71
N VAL A 159 8.08 4.41 -3.39
CA VAL A 159 7.58 4.16 -2.04
C VAL A 159 6.90 2.80 -1.91
N LEU A 160 6.60 2.08 -3.01
CA LEU A 160 5.96 0.75 -2.97
C LEU A 160 6.68 -0.24 -2.04
N ALA A 161 8.02 -0.31 -2.11
CA ALA A 161 8.80 -1.18 -1.25
C ALA A 161 8.66 -0.81 0.24
N ALA A 162 8.63 0.48 0.56
CA ALA A 162 8.44 0.94 1.94
C ALA A 162 7.01 0.65 2.43
N THR A 163 6.01 0.76 1.56
CA THR A 163 4.63 0.36 1.85
C THR A 163 4.53 -1.13 2.13
N GLU A 164 5.14 -1.99 1.30
CA GLU A 164 5.21 -3.44 1.52
C GLU A 164 5.90 -3.76 2.85
N ASP A 165 7.07 -3.17 3.12
CA ASP A 165 7.81 -3.35 4.36
C ASP A 165 6.94 -2.97 5.58
N ALA A 166 6.17 -1.88 5.50
CA ALA A 166 5.26 -1.47 6.57
C ALA A 166 4.15 -2.50 6.82
N LEU A 167 3.57 -3.08 5.76
CA LEU A 167 2.56 -4.15 5.87
C LEU A 167 3.14 -5.42 6.50
N VAL A 168 4.34 -5.82 6.08
CA VAL A 168 5.06 -6.98 6.64
C VAL A 168 5.41 -6.72 8.12
N HIS A 169 5.89 -5.53 8.46
CA HIS A 169 6.20 -5.16 9.84
C HIS A 169 4.95 -5.12 10.72
N ALA A 170 3.77 -4.77 10.20
CA ALA A 170 2.53 -4.84 10.96
C ALA A 170 2.20 -6.28 11.37
N ALA A 171 2.36 -7.24 10.45
CA ALA A 171 2.17 -8.67 10.75
C ALA A 171 3.22 -9.22 11.73
N ASP A 172 4.50 -8.87 11.54
CA ASP A 172 5.59 -9.25 12.45
C ASP A 172 5.39 -8.64 13.86
N LEU A 173 4.90 -7.41 13.93
CA LEU A 173 4.57 -6.75 15.20
C LEU A 173 3.49 -7.50 15.98
N ALA A 174 2.41 -7.95 15.31
CA ALA A 174 1.38 -8.78 15.94
C ALA A 174 1.97 -10.07 16.51
N LEU A 175 2.79 -10.76 15.70
CA LEU A 175 3.41 -12.02 16.08
C LEU A 175 4.36 -11.85 17.26
N ARG A 176 5.28 -10.88 17.21
CA ARG A 176 6.24 -10.63 18.29
C ARG A 176 5.55 -10.17 19.57
N ALA A 177 4.53 -9.32 19.46
CA ALA A 177 3.79 -8.86 20.64
C ALA A 177 3.06 -10.01 21.35
N SER A 178 2.65 -11.06 20.63
CA SER A 178 2.02 -12.25 21.23
C SER A 178 2.95 -13.02 22.19
N ALA A 179 4.26 -12.91 22.02
CA ALA A 179 5.27 -13.55 22.87
C ALA A 179 5.66 -12.70 24.09
N LEU A 180 5.20 -11.44 24.15
CA LEU A 180 5.54 -10.50 25.23
C LEU A 180 4.52 -10.54 26.37
N PRO A 181 4.94 -10.20 27.61
CA PRO A 181 3.99 -10.01 28.71
C PRO A 181 2.97 -8.89 28.40
N ASN A 182 1.69 -9.14 28.66
CA ASN A 182 0.61 -8.19 28.35
C ASN A 182 0.87 -6.76 28.86
N HIS A 183 1.41 -6.60 30.07
CA HIS A 183 1.66 -5.28 30.64
C HIS A 183 2.72 -4.47 29.87
N VAL A 184 3.67 -5.13 29.20
CA VAL A 184 4.66 -4.49 28.32
C VAL A 184 3.97 -3.96 27.06
N VAL A 185 3.13 -4.79 26.44
CA VAL A 185 2.38 -4.41 25.24
C VAL A 185 1.40 -3.28 25.54
N GLU A 186 0.70 -3.32 26.67
CA GLU A 186 -0.19 -2.24 27.12
C GLU A 186 0.57 -0.94 27.42
N ALA A 187 1.79 -1.02 27.94
CA ALA A 187 2.64 0.16 28.11
C ALA A 187 3.00 0.78 26.75
N ALA A 188 3.36 -0.04 25.75
CA ALA A 188 3.65 0.43 24.40
C ALA A 188 2.41 1.04 23.72
N ILE A 189 1.22 0.46 23.90
CA ILE A 189 -0.04 1.04 23.42
C ILE A 189 -0.24 2.43 24.03
N ARG A 190 -0.11 2.57 25.35
CA ARG A 190 -0.26 3.87 26.03
C ARG A 190 0.75 4.89 25.51
N GLU A 191 1.99 4.47 25.31
CA GLU A 191 3.04 5.35 24.77
C GLU A 191 2.69 5.85 23.36
N LEU A 192 2.29 4.96 22.44
CA LEU A 192 1.88 5.36 21.09
C LEU A 192 0.66 6.28 21.08
N VAL A 193 -0.28 6.05 21.99
CA VAL A 193 -1.49 6.87 22.12
C VAL A 193 -1.17 8.27 22.63
N SER A 194 -0.24 8.40 23.57
CA SER A 194 0.17 9.68 24.15
C SER A 194 1.18 10.42 23.28
N ASN A 195 2.10 9.70 22.66
CA ASN A 195 3.24 10.21 21.91
C ASN A 195 3.34 9.50 20.55
N PRO A 196 2.37 9.70 19.63
CA PRO A 196 2.49 9.12 18.30
C PRO A 196 3.76 9.66 17.61
N PRO A 197 4.47 8.81 16.86
CA PRO A 197 5.70 9.21 16.19
C PRO A 197 5.42 10.33 15.19
N ARG A 198 6.37 11.26 15.06
CA ARG A 198 6.33 12.30 14.02
C ARG A 198 6.88 11.83 12.68
N GLU A 199 7.70 10.78 12.72
CA GLU A 199 8.30 10.18 11.53
C GLU A 199 8.27 8.67 11.71
N PHE A 200 7.65 7.95 10.77
CA PHE A 200 7.99 6.55 10.57
C PHE A 200 9.27 6.52 9.74
N SER A 201 10.32 5.88 10.28
CA SER A 201 11.59 5.76 9.56
C SER A 201 11.39 4.85 8.36
N ALA A 202 10.95 5.42 7.23
CA ALA A 202 11.24 4.83 5.94
C ALA A 202 12.76 4.74 5.87
N ILE A 203 13.29 3.54 5.72
CA ILE A 203 14.70 3.34 5.39
C ILE A 203 14.97 4.24 4.18
N ARG A 204 15.78 5.28 4.36
CA ARG A 204 16.08 6.28 3.33
C ARG A 204 16.67 5.59 2.09
N THR A 205 15.83 5.23 1.12
CA THR A 205 16.26 5.08 -0.26
C THR A 205 16.44 6.48 -0.81
N VAL A 206 17.70 6.88 -0.90
CA VAL A 206 18.13 8.14 -1.49
C VAL A 206 17.61 8.21 -2.92
N LEU A 207 16.64 9.10 -3.19
CA LEU A 207 16.34 9.56 -4.54
C LEU A 207 17.64 10.15 -5.12
N PRO A 208 18.14 9.69 -6.27
CA PRO A 208 19.25 10.39 -6.91
C PRO A 208 18.75 11.76 -7.37
N GLU A 209 19.35 12.82 -6.83
CA GLU A 209 19.23 14.16 -7.40
C GLU A 209 19.66 14.10 -8.86
N SER A 210 18.73 14.44 -9.75
CA SER A 210 18.99 14.68 -11.16
C SER A 210 20.10 15.73 -11.31
N GLY A 211 21.33 15.29 -11.60
CA GLY A 211 22.46 16.20 -11.69
C GLY A 211 23.75 15.61 -12.24
N SER A 212 23.93 15.76 -13.56
CA SER A 212 25.22 15.86 -14.27
C SER A 212 25.97 14.55 -14.61
N MET A 213 25.66 14.04 -15.82
CA MET A 213 26.58 13.22 -16.59
C MET A 213 27.82 14.03 -16.99
N ALA A 214 28.99 13.56 -16.58
CA ALA A 214 30.25 13.77 -17.31
C ALA A 214 30.92 12.41 -17.56
N PRO A 215 31.39 12.13 -18.79
CA PRO A 215 31.87 10.80 -19.14
C PRO A 215 33.34 10.64 -18.73
N ARG A 216 33.72 9.45 -18.25
CA ARG A 216 35.12 9.02 -18.24
C ARG A 216 35.29 7.60 -18.77
N PRO A 217 36.45 7.31 -19.38
CA PRO A 217 36.52 6.44 -20.54
C PRO A 217 36.89 5.00 -20.20
N ALA A 218 36.59 4.15 -21.17
CA ALA A 218 36.86 2.72 -21.21
C ALA A 218 38.34 2.37 -21.03
N THR A 219 38.60 1.30 -20.27
CA THR A 219 39.76 0.44 -20.51
C THR A 219 39.36 -1.03 -20.43
N ARG A 220 39.55 -1.70 -21.58
CA ARG A 220 39.58 -3.14 -21.84
C ARG A 220 40.76 -3.78 -21.11
N SER A 221 40.61 -5.02 -20.62
CA SER A 221 41.41 -6.19 -21.07
C SER A 221 40.96 -7.47 -20.35
N GLU A 222 40.96 -8.55 -21.12
CA GLU A 222 40.35 -9.88 -20.93
C GLU A 222 41.26 -10.86 -20.11
N PRO A 223 41.23 -12.20 -20.32
CA PRO A 223 40.42 -13.17 -19.59
C PRO A 223 41.30 -14.22 -18.87
N ARG A 224 40.73 -14.99 -17.95
CA ARG A 224 41.34 -16.27 -17.54
C ARG A 224 40.30 -17.37 -17.48
N GLU A 225 40.39 -18.25 -18.47
CA GLU A 225 39.86 -19.61 -18.47
C GLU A 225 40.50 -20.43 -17.36
N LEU A 226 39.69 -21.24 -16.68
CA LEU A 226 40.09 -22.54 -16.18
C LEU A 226 38.83 -23.40 -16.04
N ALA A 227 38.68 -24.31 -17.00
CA ALA A 227 37.70 -25.39 -16.98
C ALA A 227 38.11 -26.45 -15.97
N THR A 228 37.17 -26.97 -15.16
CA THR A 228 37.20 -28.38 -14.72
C THR A 228 35.80 -28.86 -14.29
N LEU A 229 35.30 -29.82 -15.07
CA LEU A 229 34.49 -31.02 -14.76
C LEU A 229 33.30 -30.95 -13.76
N ALA A 230 32.18 -31.44 -14.29
CA ALA A 230 30.91 -31.74 -13.62
C ALA A 230 31.02 -32.72 -12.43
N PRO A 231 29.95 -32.79 -11.64
CA PRO A 231 29.11 -33.97 -11.75
C PRO A 231 27.63 -33.64 -11.94
N GLN A 232 26.99 -34.41 -12.81
CA GLN A 232 25.53 -34.50 -12.90
C GLN A 232 24.99 -35.03 -11.57
N GLY A 233 24.21 -34.19 -10.89
CA GLY A 233 23.44 -34.51 -9.70
C GLY A 233 22.14 -33.72 -9.78
N GLY A 234 21.01 -34.41 -9.60
CA GLY A 234 19.67 -33.96 -9.98
C GLY A 234 19.33 -32.55 -9.52
N GLU A 235 18.62 -31.82 -10.39
CA GLU A 235 18.04 -30.53 -10.08
C GLU A 235 17.20 -30.65 -8.81
N PRO A 236 17.57 -29.97 -7.71
CA PRO A 236 16.59 -29.68 -6.69
C PRO A 236 15.63 -28.72 -7.38
N GLY A 237 14.41 -29.21 -7.66
CA GLY A 237 13.35 -28.37 -8.17
C GLY A 237 13.35 -27.10 -7.35
N SER A 238 13.69 -25.99 -8.01
CA SER A 238 13.70 -24.67 -7.40
C SER A 238 12.26 -24.42 -6.99
N SER A 239 11.92 -24.80 -5.77
CA SER A 239 10.76 -24.27 -5.07
C SER A 239 11.06 -22.80 -4.90
N GLN A 240 10.82 -22.02 -5.97
CA GLN A 240 10.71 -20.59 -5.84
C GLN A 240 9.70 -20.38 -4.72
N PRO A 241 10.09 -19.65 -3.65
CA PRO A 241 9.12 -19.31 -2.63
C PRO A 241 7.94 -18.68 -3.36
N LEU A 242 6.74 -19.22 -3.13
CA LEU A 242 5.54 -18.62 -3.67
C LEU A 242 5.57 -17.13 -3.28
N PRO A 243 5.43 -16.21 -4.25
CA PRO A 243 5.46 -14.79 -3.93
C PRO A 243 4.44 -14.52 -2.83
N SER A 244 4.85 -13.71 -1.86
CA SER A 244 3.94 -13.29 -0.79
C SER A 244 2.71 -12.66 -1.47
N PRO A 245 1.48 -12.97 -1.05
CA PRO A 245 0.29 -12.33 -1.60
C PRO A 245 0.29 -10.80 -1.37
N LEU A 246 1.20 -10.30 -0.53
CA LEU A 246 1.39 -8.89 -0.22
C LEU A 246 2.53 -8.21 -0.99
N THR A 247 3.21 -8.89 -1.94
CA THR A 247 4.27 -8.24 -2.71
C THR A 247 3.71 -7.07 -3.51
N LEU A 248 4.14 -5.85 -3.23
CA LEU A 248 3.65 -4.67 -3.93
C LEU A 248 4.64 -4.30 -5.02
N ALA A 249 4.19 -4.35 -6.26
CA ALA A 249 4.99 -4.04 -7.43
C ALA A 249 4.19 -3.16 -8.39
N PRO A 250 4.85 -2.33 -9.22
CA PRO A 250 4.16 -1.49 -10.18
C PRO A 250 3.28 -2.33 -11.10
N GLY A 251 1.97 -2.03 -11.13
CA GLY A 251 1.02 -2.68 -12.03
C GLY A 251 0.97 -2.01 -13.41
N GLU A 252 0.60 -2.78 -14.43
CA GLU A 252 0.27 -2.28 -15.76
C GLU A 252 -1.19 -2.61 -16.09
N LEU A 253 -1.96 -1.62 -16.55
CA LEU A 253 -3.30 -1.83 -17.11
C LEU A 253 -3.15 -2.45 -18.51
N VAL A 254 -3.36 -3.76 -18.60
CA VAL A 254 -3.13 -4.56 -19.82
C VAL A 254 -4.38 -4.72 -20.69
N GLU A 255 -5.56 -4.62 -20.09
CA GLU A 255 -6.83 -4.71 -20.80
C GLU A 255 -7.81 -3.68 -20.24
N LEU A 256 -8.51 -3.00 -21.15
CA LEU A 256 -9.61 -2.11 -20.85
C LEU A 256 -10.73 -2.44 -21.83
N ASP A 257 -11.77 -3.09 -21.32
CA ASP A 257 -12.99 -3.35 -22.07
C ASP A 257 -14.15 -2.51 -21.50
N LYS A 258 -15.38 -2.75 -21.98
CA LYS A 258 -16.57 -1.99 -21.53
C LYS A 258 -17.02 -2.36 -20.12
N ASP A 259 -16.64 -3.54 -19.65
CA ASP A 259 -17.17 -4.20 -18.47
C ASP A 259 -16.11 -4.39 -17.37
N ALA A 260 -14.82 -4.21 -17.67
CA ALA A 260 -13.71 -4.44 -16.77
C ALA A 260 -12.39 -3.73 -17.15
N MET A 261 -11.56 -3.54 -16.12
CA MET A 261 -10.13 -3.23 -16.22
C MET A 261 -9.33 -4.43 -15.72
N LEU A 262 -8.25 -4.78 -16.43
CA LEU A 262 -7.33 -5.84 -16.02
C LEU A 262 -5.92 -5.29 -15.80
N PHE A 263 -5.43 -5.42 -14.59
CA PHE A 263 -4.08 -5.04 -14.19
C PHE A 263 -3.21 -6.29 -14.15
N ALA A 264 -2.01 -6.23 -14.73
CA ALA A 264 -0.99 -7.28 -14.62
C ALA A 264 0.19 -6.77 -13.80
N PHE A 265 0.78 -7.66 -13.00
CA PHE A 265 1.90 -7.34 -12.15
C PHE A 265 3.14 -8.20 -12.47
N PRO A 266 4.35 -7.75 -12.08
CA PRO A 266 5.60 -8.48 -12.35
C PRO A 266 5.68 -9.89 -11.76
N ASP A 267 4.94 -10.17 -10.68
CA ASP A 267 4.84 -11.50 -10.06
C ASP A 267 3.91 -12.47 -10.83
N GLY A 268 3.33 -12.02 -11.95
CA GLY A 268 2.42 -12.79 -12.78
C GLY A 268 0.96 -12.75 -12.33
N THR A 269 0.67 -12.14 -11.17
CA THR A 269 -0.71 -11.96 -10.72
C THR A 269 -1.45 -10.98 -11.63
N LYS A 270 -2.75 -11.19 -11.74
CA LYS A 270 -3.67 -10.30 -12.46
C LYS A 270 -4.82 -9.92 -11.56
N LEU A 271 -5.16 -8.64 -11.56
CA LEU A 271 -6.28 -8.08 -10.81
C LEU A 271 -7.30 -7.55 -11.81
N ARG A 272 -8.53 -8.07 -11.73
CA ARG A 272 -9.66 -7.61 -12.52
C ARG A 272 -10.55 -6.72 -11.67
N ARG A 273 -10.90 -5.55 -12.18
CA ARG A 273 -11.91 -4.63 -11.63
C ARG A 273 -13.08 -4.53 -12.61
N THR A 274 -14.26 -5.03 -12.24
CA THR A 274 -15.47 -4.98 -13.07
C THR A 274 -16.15 -3.62 -13.01
N HIS A 275 -17.05 -3.30 -13.95
CA HIS A 275 -17.69 -1.98 -14.06
C HIS A 275 -18.47 -1.56 -12.79
N ASP A 276 -19.04 -2.52 -12.07
CA ASP A 276 -19.74 -2.35 -10.79
C ASP A 276 -18.79 -2.16 -9.59
N GLY A 277 -17.48 -2.24 -9.80
CA GLY A 277 -16.45 -2.01 -8.80
C GLY A 277 -15.94 -3.28 -8.12
N ALA A 278 -16.44 -4.47 -8.46
CA ALA A 278 -15.94 -5.69 -7.83
C ALA A 278 -14.50 -6.01 -8.27
N LEU A 279 -13.69 -6.47 -7.31
CA LEU A 279 -12.30 -6.89 -7.52
C LEU A 279 -12.18 -8.42 -7.46
N SER A 280 -11.30 -8.97 -8.29
CA SER A 280 -10.96 -10.40 -8.26
C SER A 280 -9.56 -10.66 -8.83
N PHE A 281 -8.90 -11.73 -8.37
CA PHE A 281 -7.69 -12.23 -9.04
C PHE A 281 -8.06 -13.17 -10.19
N GLU A 282 -7.30 -13.11 -11.29
CA GLU A 282 -7.39 -14.06 -12.42
C GLU A 282 -6.26 -15.09 -12.42
#